data_AF-A0AA43QUX9-F1
#
_entry.id   AF-A0AA43QUX9-F1
#
_cell.length_a   1.000
_cell.length_b   1.000
_cell.length_c   1.000
_cell.angle_alpha   90.00
_cell.angle_beta   90.00
_cell.angle_gamma   90.00
#
_symmetry.space_group_name_H-M   'P 1'
#
loop_
_entity.id
_entity.type
_entity.pdbx_description
1 polymer ?
#
loop_
_entity_poly.entity_id
_entity_poly.type
_entity_poly.pdbx_seq_one_letter_code
_entity_poly.pdbx_strand_id
1 'polypeptide(L)'
;MITSKATAPKALSHIPRHLLPSTTATSRFHPVPSTPSQPSQRRTLATVQDGPPPKRTHFGGLQDQDRIFQNLYGHHGADLKSAMKYGDWYKTKEIILKGHEWLISEIKASGLRGRGGAGFPSGMKWSFMNFKDWDKDTKPRYLVVNADEGEPGTCKDREIMRKDPHKLIEGCLVAGRAMNCSAAYIYIRGEFYHEATVLQRAIQEAYKEGLIGKNACGSGYDFDVYIHRGMGAYVCGEETSLIESLEGKPGKPRLKPPFPAAVGLFGCPSTVANVETVAVAPTIVRRGASWFNSFGRERNAGTKLFCISGHVNNPCTVEEEMSISLQELIEKHAGGVRGGWDNLKAVIPGGSSTPILPKGTCDTQLMDFDALKDSQSGLGTAAVIVMDKSTDVVRAISRLASFYKHESCGQCTPCREGSKWTEQIMQRFERGQAREREIDMLQELTKQVEGHTICALGEAFAWPLQGLVRHFRPELEARVRDYAGKNGGEARAGGWSHDAQKKGMLISPGQ
;
A
#
# COMPACT_ATOMS: atom_id res chain seq x y z
N MET A 1 -6.76 -53.25 33.17
CA MET A 1 -7.79 -53.85 34.05
C MET A 1 -8.02 -52.93 35.24
N ILE A 2 -9.13 -53.09 35.98
CA ILE A 2 -9.49 -52.33 37.21
C ILE A 2 -9.82 -50.83 36.88
N THR A 3 -11.07 -50.32 36.84
CA THR A 3 -12.24 -50.25 37.77
C THR A 3 -11.94 -49.52 39.09
N SER A 4 -12.71 -48.60 39.67
CA SER A 4 -13.91 -47.79 39.34
C SER A 4 -14.05 -46.73 40.48
N LYS A 5 -14.91 -45.70 40.56
CA LYS A 5 -16.23 -45.29 40.01
C LYS A 5 -16.27 -43.74 39.92
N ALA A 6 -17.26 -43.17 39.22
CA ALA A 6 -17.74 -41.79 39.45
C ALA A 6 -19.25 -41.71 39.16
N THR A 7 -20.02 -40.99 39.99
CA THR A 7 -21.49 -40.91 39.92
C THR A 7 -22.01 -39.63 39.27
N ALA A 8 -23.04 -39.74 38.44
CA ALA A 8 -23.68 -38.59 37.79
C ALA A 8 -24.71 -37.87 38.70
N PRO A 9 -24.77 -36.53 38.67
CA PRO A 9 -25.90 -35.76 39.20
C PRO A 9 -27.05 -35.67 38.19
N LYS A 10 -28.23 -35.24 38.66
CA LYS A 10 -29.51 -35.28 37.92
C LYS A 10 -29.67 -34.12 36.93
N ALA A 11 -30.44 -34.34 35.88
CA ALA A 11 -30.92 -33.29 34.98
C ALA A 11 -31.96 -32.38 35.66
N LEU A 12 -31.98 -31.10 35.27
CA LEU A 12 -33.06 -30.16 35.60
C LEU A 12 -33.66 -29.62 34.31
N SER A 13 -34.91 -30.02 34.05
CA SER A 13 -35.73 -29.52 32.95
C SER A 13 -36.60 -28.35 33.43
N HIS A 14 -36.52 -27.19 32.80
CA HIS A 14 -37.65 -26.26 32.68
C HIS A 14 -37.43 -25.28 31.51
N ILE A 15 -38.36 -25.28 30.54
CA ILE A 15 -38.50 -24.24 29.52
C ILE A 15 -39.97 -23.81 29.55
N PRO A 16 -40.29 -22.55 29.92
CA PRO A 16 -41.65 -22.04 29.83
C PRO A 16 -41.99 -21.72 28.35
N ARG A 17 -43.05 -22.34 27.82
CA ARG A 17 -43.68 -21.91 26.57
C ARG A 17 -44.61 -20.73 26.86
N HIS A 18 -44.54 -19.67 26.05
CA HIS A 18 -45.68 -18.78 25.84
C HIS A 18 -45.98 -18.68 24.35
N LEU A 19 -47.22 -19.01 23.98
CA LEU A 19 -47.78 -18.74 22.66
C LEU A 19 -48.45 -17.36 22.68
N LEU A 20 -48.42 -16.67 21.53
CA LEU A 20 -49.31 -15.56 21.22
C LEU A 20 -49.99 -15.82 19.85
N PRO A 21 -51.21 -15.29 19.62
CA PRO A 21 -52.13 -15.91 18.67
C PRO A 21 -52.07 -15.31 17.26
N SER A 22 -52.50 -16.10 16.28
CA SER A 22 -52.85 -15.61 14.94
C SER A 22 -54.24 -14.97 14.94
N THR A 23 -54.37 -13.76 14.39
CA THR A 23 -55.67 -13.15 14.07
C THR A 23 -55.68 -12.60 12.64
N THR A 24 -56.50 -13.20 11.78
CA THR A 24 -56.83 -12.67 10.45
C THR A 24 -57.78 -11.49 10.57
N ALA A 25 -57.46 -10.36 9.93
CA ALA A 25 -58.37 -9.22 9.80
C ALA A 25 -58.35 -8.68 8.36
N THR A 26 -59.49 -8.77 7.67
CA THR A 26 -59.67 -8.23 6.32
C THR A 26 -59.98 -6.73 6.38
N SER A 27 -59.14 -5.88 5.79
CA SER A 27 -59.48 -4.49 5.51
C SER A 27 -60.11 -4.34 4.11
N ARG A 28 -61.08 -3.43 3.97
CA ARG A 28 -61.80 -3.17 2.72
C ARG A 28 -61.13 -2.03 1.96
N PHE A 29 -61.03 -2.15 0.63
CA PHE A 29 -60.62 -1.05 -0.23
C PHE A 29 -61.76 -0.05 -0.43
N HIS A 30 -61.47 1.24 -0.24
CA HIS A 30 -62.21 2.35 -0.82
C HIS A 30 -61.21 3.38 -1.39
N PRO A 31 -61.47 3.98 -2.56
CA PRO A 31 -60.55 4.91 -3.20
C PRO A 31 -60.62 6.31 -2.60
N VAL A 32 -59.49 7.02 -2.63
CA VAL A 32 -59.35 8.44 -2.26
C VAL A 32 -58.78 9.19 -3.48
N PRO A 33 -59.19 10.45 -3.78
CA PRO A 33 -59.05 11.00 -5.13
C PRO A 33 -57.63 11.39 -5.54
N SER A 34 -57.37 11.33 -6.84
CA SER A 34 -56.15 11.85 -7.48
C SER A 34 -56.09 13.38 -7.41
N THR A 35 -55.03 13.92 -6.82
CA THR A 35 -54.64 15.35 -6.90
C THR A 35 -53.37 15.53 -7.73
N PRO A 36 -53.10 16.75 -8.27
CA PRO A 36 -52.16 16.90 -9.39
C PRO A 36 -50.69 16.70 -9.02
N SER A 37 -49.91 16.24 -9.99
CA SER A 37 -48.44 16.10 -9.88
C SER A 37 -47.76 17.45 -9.69
N GLN A 38 -47.21 17.70 -8.50
CA GLN A 38 -46.21 18.76 -8.32
C GLN A 38 -44.86 18.33 -8.92
N PRO A 39 -44.08 19.26 -9.49
CA PRO A 39 -42.78 18.93 -10.08
C PRO A 39 -41.80 18.43 -9.00
N SER A 40 -40.99 17.44 -9.35
CA SER A 40 -40.04 16.83 -8.42
C SER A 40 -39.02 17.86 -7.92
N GLN A 41 -39.09 18.22 -6.64
CA GLN A 41 -38.01 18.93 -5.98
C GLN A 41 -36.77 18.02 -5.99
N ARG A 42 -35.83 18.30 -6.91
CA ARG A 42 -34.47 17.76 -6.79
C ARG A 42 -33.96 18.16 -5.41
N ARG A 43 -33.56 17.18 -4.60
CA ARG A 43 -32.72 17.46 -3.44
C ARG A 43 -31.47 18.14 -3.96
N THR A 44 -31.31 19.42 -3.67
CA THR A 44 -30.05 20.12 -3.90
C THR A 44 -28.97 19.36 -3.14
N LEU A 45 -27.85 19.09 -3.81
CA LEU A 45 -26.68 18.56 -3.13
C LEU A 45 -26.32 19.55 -2.02
N ALA A 46 -26.10 19.04 -0.80
CA ALA A 46 -25.52 19.86 0.24
C ALA A 46 -24.17 20.36 -0.30
N THR A 47 -24.03 21.68 -0.42
CA THR A 47 -22.79 22.26 -0.93
C THR A 47 -21.67 21.87 0.01
N VAL A 48 -20.71 21.11 -0.53
CA VAL A 48 -19.34 21.21 -0.03
C VAL A 48 -19.02 22.70 -0.04
N GLN A 49 -18.59 23.26 1.08
CA GLN A 49 -18.14 24.64 1.08
C GLN A 49 -16.93 24.70 0.15
N ASP A 50 -17.09 25.37 -1.00
CA ASP A 50 -15.99 25.60 -1.92
C ASP A 50 -14.88 26.31 -1.15
N GLY A 51 -13.78 25.59 -0.92
CA GLY A 51 -12.60 26.16 -0.29
C GLY A 51 -12.07 27.32 -1.13
N PRO A 52 -11.27 28.22 -0.55
CA PRO A 52 -10.60 29.26 -1.33
C PRO A 52 -9.87 28.61 -2.52
N PRO A 53 -10.01 29.16 -3.74
CA PRO A 53 -9.51 28.50 -4.95
C PRO A 53 -8.02 28.18 -4.82
N PRO A 54 -7.56 27.03 -5.34
CA PRO A 54 -6.21 26.53 -5.08
C PRO A 54 -5.18 27.55 -5.57
N LYS A 55 -4.32 28.02 -4.65
CA LYS A 55 -3.32 29.07 -4.89
C LYS A 55 -2.33 28.76 -6.03
N ARG A 56 -2.26 27.50 -6.45
CA ARG A 56 -1.45 26.97 -7.55
C ARG A 56 -2.23 25.83 -8.18
N THR A 57 -2.31 25.81 -9.52
CA THR A 57 -3.04 24.80 -10.31
C THR A 57 -2.12 23.86 -11.09
N HIS A 58 -0.87 24.23 -11.30
CA HIS A 58 0.15 23.42 -11.97
C HIS A 58 1.25 23.03 -10.97
N PHE A 59 1.51 21.72 -10.85
CA PHE A 59 2.52 21.12 -9.98
C PHE A 59 3.51 20.31 -10.82
N GLY A 60 4.68 19.99 -10.28
CA GLY A 60 5.83 19.54 -11.06
C GLY A 60 6.76 20.71 -11.44
N GLY A 61 7.97 20.35 -11.88
CA GLY A 61 9.06 21.32 -12.09
C GLY A 61 9.98 21.45 -10.87
N LEU A 62 10.11 20.39 -10.08
CA LEU A 62 11.01 20.33 -8.94
C LEU A 62 12.45 20.61 -9.41
N GLN A 63 13.09 21.61 -8.81
CA GLN A 63 14.47 21.99 -9.11
C GLN A 63 15.44 21.00 -8.48
N ASP A 64 16.61 20.78 -9.06
CA ASP A 64 17.56 19.78 -8.54
C ASP A 64 18.08 20.12 -7.13
N GLN A 65 18.19 21.41 -6.81
CA GLN A 65 18.48 21.90 -5.45
C GLN A 65 17.38 21.53 -4.41
N ASP A 66 16.16 21.22 -4.87
CA ASP A 66 14.99 20.92 -4.05
C ASP A 66 14.69 19.41 -3.98
N ARG A 67 15.42 18.58 -4.73
CA ARG A 67 15.45 17.12 -4.53
C ARG A 67 16.18 16.78 -3.23
N ILE A 68 15.64 15.82 -2.49
CA ILE A 68 16.19 15.29 -1.24
C ILE A 68 17.20 14.16 -1.50
N PHE A 69 16.94 13.33 -2.51
CA PHE A 69 17.75 12.18 -2.90
C PHE A 69 18.75 12.56 -3.99
N GLN A 70 19.73 13.39 -3.61
CA GLN A 70 20.65 14.04 -4.57
C GLN A 70 21.63 13.06 -5.23
N ASN A 71 21.85 11.87 -4.67
CA ASN A 71 22.63 10.80 -5.31
C ASN A 71 21.75 9.66 -5.85
N LEU A 72 20.44 9.89 -6.10
CA LEU A 72 19.48 8.86 -6.56
C LEU A 72 19.95 8.06 -7.81
N TYR A 73 20.82 8.62 -8.64
CA TYR A 73 21.40 7.94 -9.80
C TYR A 73 22.76 7.25 -9.55
N GLY A 74 23.46 7.56 -8.45
CA GLY A 74 24.74 6.94 -8.08
C GLY A 74 25.93 7.52 -8.82
N HIS A 75 25.89 8.82 -9.15
CA HIS A 75 27.01 9.54 -9.76
C HIS A 75 28.19 9.72 -8.80
N HIS A 76 27.93 9.64 -7.49
CA HIS A 76 28.92 9.73 -6.42
C HIS A 76 28.85 8.51 -5.49
N GLY A 77 29.86 8.33 -4.65
CA GLY A 77 29.95 7.19 -3.74
C GLY A 77 28.82 7.18 -2.71
N ALA A 78 28.45 5.98 -2.25
CA ALA A 78 27.51 5.77 -1.14
C ALA A 78 28.17 5.90 0.26
N ASP A 79 29.42 6.40 0.30
CA ASP A 79 30.25 6.55 1.49
C ASP A 79 29.97 7.84 2.27
N LEU A 80 30.39 7.88 3.53
CA LEU A 80 30.15 9.01 4.43
C LEU A 80 30.73 10.34 3.93
N LYS A 81 31.90 10.32 3.28
CA LYS A 81 32.57 11.53 2.76
C LYS A 81 31.87 12.08 1.52
N SER A 82 31.18 11.23 0.75
CA SER A 82 30.29 11.65 -0.32
C SER A 82 28.96 12.17 0.24
N ALA A 83 28.35 11.47 1.20
CA ALA A 83 27.08 11.87 1.83
C ALA A 83 27.16 13.24 2.53
N MET A 84 28.23 13.52 3.29
CA MET A 84 28.43 14.81 3.96
C MET A 84 28.47 16.01 3.00
N LYS A 85 28.87 15.82 1.72
CA LYS A 85 28.84 16.90 0.72
C LYS A 85 27.41 17.29 0.32
N TYR A 86 26.46 16.37 0.43
CA TYR A 86 25.03 16.60 0.20
C TYR A 86 24.30 17.07 1.47
N GLY A 87 25.04 17.42 2.53
CA GLY A 87 24.47 17.92 3.79
C GLY A 87 23.85 16.83 4.67
N ASP A 88 24.07 15.54 4.38
CA ASP A 88 23.78 14.48 5.35
C ASP A 88 24.73 14.61 6.54
N TRP A 89 24.22 14.25 7.73
CA TRP A 89 24.88 14.46 9.01
C TRP A 89 25.16 15.93 9.38
N TYR A 90 24.66 16.90 8.62
CA TYR A 90 24.80 18.33 8.95
C TYR A 90 23.85 18.72 10.09
N LYS A 91 24.44 19.15 11.21
CA LYS A 91 23.78 19.63 12.44
C LYS A 91 22.82 18.64 13.10
N THR A 92 23.06 17.34 12.91
CA THR A 92 22.24 16.26 13.50
C THR A 92 22.25 16.32 15.03
N LYS A 93 23.38 16.69 15.65
CA LYS A 93 23.49 16.88 17.11
C LYS A 93 22.50 17.92 17.60
N GLU A 94 22.45 19.09 16.96
CA GLU A 94 21.55 20.19 17.31
C GLU A 94 20.09 19.82 17.04
N ILE A 95 19.81 19.08 15.96
CA ILE A 95 18.49 18.52 15.65
C ILE A 95 18.03 17.55 16.75
N ILE A 96 18.92 16.68 17.25
CA ILE A 96 18.64 15.73 18.34
C ILE A 96 18.39 16.43 19.68
N LEU A 97 19.17 17.48 19.97
CA LEU A 97 19.11 18.25 21.22
C LEU A 97 17.85 19.12 21.33
N LYS A 98 17.20 19.49 20.21
CA LYS A 98 15.88 20.15 20.22
C LYS A 98 14.73 19.28 20.76
N GLY A 99 14.95 17.96 20.91
CA GLY A 99 14.03 17.06 21.60
C GLY A 99 12.85 16.56 20.77
N HIS A 100 12.17 15.55 21.32
CA HIS A 100 11.16 14.76 20.59
C HIS A 100 9.91 15.55 20.20
N GLU A 101 9.45 16.48 21.05
CA GLU A 101 8.26 17.30 20.80
C GLU A 101 8.46 18.21 19.59
N TRP A 102 9.61 18.89 19.49
CA TRP A 102 9.93 19.73 18.33
C TRP A 102 10.01 18.92 17.04
N LEU A 103 10.69 17.76 17.06
CA LEU A 103 10.80 16.88 15.89
C LEU A 103 9.43 16.37 15.42
N ILE A 104 8.55 15.97 16.34
CA ILE A 104 7.17 15.60 16.03
C ILE A 104 6.39 16.80 15.46
N SER A 105 6.59 18.00 16.01
CA SER A 105 5.92 19.22 15.58
C SER A 105 6.29 19.60 14.14
N GLU A 106 7.58 19.66 13.80
CA GLU A 106 8.04 19.92 12.42
C GLU A 106 7.49 18.88 11.43
N ILE A 107 7.59 17.59 11.76
CA ILE A 107 7.11 16.54 10.86
C ILE A 107 5.58 16.56 10.72
N LYS A 108 4.82 16.99 11.73
CA LYS A 108 3.38 17.29 11.61
C LYS A 108 3.13 18.51 10.71
N ALA A 109 3.83 19.62 10.95
CA ALA A 109 3.70 20.87 10.21
C ALA A 109 4.12 20.75 8.73
N SER A 110 4.99 19.79 8.40
CA SER A 110 5.44 19.48 7.03
C SER A 110 4.36 18.82 6.17
N GLY A 111 3.29 18.29 6.76
CA GLY A 111 2.27 17.53 6.04
C GLY A 111 2.72 16.14 5.55
N LEU A 112 3.91 15.65 5.95
CA LEU A 112 4.48 14.38 5.47
C LEU A 112 3.55 13.17 5.70
N ARG A 113 2.97 12.65 4.62
CA ARG A 113 2.22 11.38 4.58
C ARG A 113 3.13 10.19 4.23
N GLY A 114 2.89 9.04 4.86
CA GLY A 114 3.71 7.83 4.75
C GLY A 114 3.83 7.31 3.32
N ARG A 115 5.06 7.10 2.86
CA ARG A 115 5.45 6.87 1.46
C ARG A 115 5.52 5.39 1.03
N GLY A 116 4.98 4.49 1.84
CA GLY A 116 4.97 3.04 1.61
C GLY A 116 3.60 2.43 1.28
N GLY A 117 2.64 3.21 0.75
CA GLY A 117 1.29 2.72 0.45
C GLY A 117 0.17 3.55 1.09
N ALA A 118 -0.06 3.32 2.39
CA ALA A 118 -1.27 3.76 3.09
C ALA A 118 -1.45 5.28 3.28
N GLY A 119 -0.44 6.12 2.97
CA GLY A 119 -0.58 7.59 3.01
C GLY A 119 -0.93 8.20 4.37
N PHE A 120 -0.74 7.49 5.48
CA PHE A 120 -1.07 7.96 6.83
C PHE A 120 -0.14 9.12 7.28
N PRO A 121 -0.62 10.18 7.96
CA PRO A 121 0.23 11.30 8.40
C PRO A 121 1.36 10.85 9.37
N SER A 122 2.61 11.01 8.94
CA SER A 122 3.79 10.40 9.59
C SER A 122 4.03 10.99 10.98
N GLY A 123 3.99 12.32 11.11
CA GLY A 123 4.16 12.99 12.41
C GLY A 123 3.06 12.64 13.42
N MET A 124 1.84 12.33 12.96
CA MET A 124 0.79 11.79 13.83
C MET A 124 1.13 10.36 14.27
N LYS A 125 1.55 9.49 13.35
CA LYS A 125 1.96 8.11 13.65
C LYS A 125 3.09 8.08 14.70
N TRP A 126 4.09 8.93 14.52
CA TRP A 126 5.24 9.02 15.44
C TRP A 126 4.82 9.49 16.84
N SER A 127 3.84 10.39 16.94
CA SER A 127 3.32 10.82 18.25
C SER A 127 2.58 9.73 19.04
N PHE A 128 2.22 8.59 18.43
CA PHE A 128 1.66 7.46 19.18
C PHE A 128 2.71 6.71 20.03
N MET A 129 4.00 6.87 19.73
CA MET A 129 5.09 6.25 20.51
C MET A 129 5.33 6.93 21.86
N ASN A 130 4.99 8.22 21.95
CA ASN A 130 5.14 9.06 23.14
C ASN A 130 3.77 9.28 23.80
N PHE A 131 3.10 8.18 24.15
CA PHE A 131 1.81 8.22 24.84
C PHE A 131 1.92 8.82 26.25
N LYS A 132 0.80 9.14 26.91
CA LYS A 132 0.83 9.72 28.27
C LYS A 132 1.56 8.80 29.24
N ASP A 133 2.51 9.33 30.01
CA ASP A 133 3.37 8.58 30.95
C ASP A 133 4.38 7.61 30.26
N TRP A 134 4.72 7.82 28.97
CA TRP A 134 5.73 7.01 28.23
C TRP A 134 7.12 7.01 28.88
N ASP A 135 7.43 8.07 29.63
CA ASP A 135 8.68 8.29 30.38
C ASP A 135 8.84 7.34 31.57
N LYS A 136 7.75 6.71 32.03
CA LYS A 136 7.70 5.78 33.17
C LYS A 136 7.65 4.32 32.75
N ASP A 137 7.41 4.06 31.47
CA ASP A 137 7.45 2.73 30.87
C ASP A 137 8.91 2.36 30.57
N THR A 138 9.43 1.41 31.33
CA THR A 138 10.84 0.96 31.31
C THR A 138 11.20 0.08 30.11
N LYS A 139 10.25 -0.20 29.21
CA LYS A 139 10.52 -0.93 27.97
C LYS A 139 11.37 -0.10 27.00
N PRO A 140 12.34 -0.71 26.29
CA PRO A 140 12.95 -0.05 25.14
C PRO A 140 11.88 0.23 24.06
N ARG A 141 12.11 1.24 23.25
CA ARG A 141 11.21 1.63 22.14
C ARG A 141 11.93 1.40 20.81
N TYR A 142 11.24 0.88 19.79
CA TYR A 142 11.89 0.51 18.53
C TYR A 142 11.33 1.25 17.31
N LEU A 143 12.23 1.87 16.54
CA LEU A 143 11.95 2.18 15.14
C LEU A 143 12.16 0.90 14.34
N VAL A 144 11.20 0.55 13.49
CA VAL A 144 11.36 -0.54 12.54
C VAL A 144 11.23 0.04 11.14
N VAL A 145 12.31 0.01 10.37
CA VAL A 145 12.30 0.52 9.00
C VAL A 145 11.88 -0.61 8.07
N ASN A 146 10.78 -0.39 7.36
CA ASN A 146 10.35 -1.27 6.29
C ASN A 146 11.15 -0.96 5.03
N ALA A 147 12.00 -1.92 4.67
CA ALA A 147 12.86 -1.94 3.49
C ALA A 147 12.68 -3.25 2.69
N ASP A 148 11.52 -3.90 2.82
CA ASP A 148 11.19 -5.14 2.10
C ASP A 148 10.88 -4.89 0.62
N GLU A 149 10.23 -3.77 0.28
CA GLU A 149 9.91 -3.36 -1.10
C GLU A 149 9.46 -4.53 -2.01
N GLY A 150 8.57 -5.38 -1.50
CA GLY A 150 8.03 -6.52 -2.25
C GLY A 150 7.13 -6.12 -3.43
N GLU A 151 6.56 -4.91 -3.41
CA GLU A 151 5.48 -4.41 -4.29
C GLU A 151 5.90 -4.28 -5.77
N PRO A 152 5.32 -5.07 -6.69
CA PRO A 152 5.61 -5.00 -8.12
C PRO A 152 5.49 -3.59 -8.72
N GLY A 153 6.52 -3.22 -9.49
CA GLY A 153 6.71 -1.88 -10.07
C GLY A 153 7.52 -0.93 -9.18
N THR A 154 7.73 -1.24 -7.90
CA THR A 154 8.42 -0.35 -6.94
C THR A 154 9.91 -0.72 -6.82
N CYS A 155 10.79 0.29 -6.86
CA CYS A 155 12.24 0.13 -6.71
C CYS A 155 12.94 1.38 -6.13
N LYS A 156 12.19 2.26 -5.47
CA LYS A 156 12.64 3.54 -4.91
C LYS A 156 13.46 3.37 -3.63
N ASP A 157 13.04 2.48 -2.75
CA ASP A 157 13.68 2.26 -1.45
C ASP A 157 15.00 1.50 -1.64
N ARG A 158 15.05 0.60 -2.64
CA ARG A 158 16.28 0.04 -3.20
C ARG A 158 17.30 1.10 -3.63
N GLU A 159 16.89 2.15 -4.36
CA GLU A 159 17.83 3.20 -4.78
C GLU A 159 18.39 3.96 -3.57
N ILE A 160 17.56 4.31 -2.59
CA ILE A 160 17.99 4.95 -1.33
C ILE A 160 19.05 4.08 -0.64
N MET A 161 18.79 2.79 -0.45
CA MET A 161 19.70 1.90 0.29
C MET A 161 21.05 1.65 -0.40
N ARG A 162 21.13 1.72 -1.74
CA ARG A 162 22.39 1.47 -2.48
C ARG A 162 23.17 2.72 -2.89
N LYS A 163 22.62 3.93 -2.71
CA LYS A 163 23.24 5.19 -3.17
C LYS A 163 23.22 6.34 -2.14
N ASP A 164 22.17 6.42 -1.33
CA ASP A 164 22.00 7.41 -0.26
C ASP A 164 21.83 6.73 1.14
N PRO A 165 22.60 5.67 1.50
CA PRO A 165 22.37 4.90 2.73
C PRO A 165 22.55 5.75 4.00
N HIS A 166 23.50 6.70 3.98
CA HIS A 166 23.73 7.62 5.11
C HIS A 166 22.53 8.51 5.41
N LYS A 167 21.78 8.92 4.39
CA LYS A 167 20.51 9.67 4.52
C LYS A 167 19.44 8.85 5.24
N LEU A 168 19.39 7.54 4.96
CA LEU A 168 18.51 6.61 5.68
C LEU A 168 18.97 6.40 7.14
N ILE A 169 20.27 6.23 7.39
CA ILE A 169 20.81 5.99 8.74
C ILE A 169 20.62 7.24 9.63
N GLU A 170 20.87 8.45 9.09
CA GLU A 170 20.53 9.69 9.78
C GLU A 170 19.01 9.81 9.99
N GLY A 171 18.21 9.42 9.00
CA GLY A 171 16.76 9.32 9.12
C GLY A 171 16.32 8.41 10.27
N CYS A 172 17.01 7.29 10.47
CA CYS A 172 16.76 6.38 11.59
C CYS A 172 17.00 7.07 12.94
N LEU A 173 18.11 7.81 13.07
CA LEU A 173 18.44 8.54 14.28
C LEU A 173 17.47 9.71 14.56
N VAL A 174 17.09 10.48 13.54
CA VAL A 174 16.16 11.62 13.68
C VAL A 174 14.73 11.13 14.00
N ALA A 175 14.23 10.13 13.27
CA ALA A 175 12.91 9.54 13.53
C ALA A 175 12.89 8.76 14.86
N GLY A 176 13.96 8.04 15.17
CA GLY A 176 14.17 7.36 16.45
C GLY A 176 14.13 8.35 17.61
N ARG A 177 14.86 9.47 17.51
CA ARG A 177 14.87 10.54 18.51
C ARG A 177 13.50 11.17 18.71
N ALA A 178 12.73 11.36 17.64
CA ALA A 178 11.35 11.85 17.68
C ALA A 178 10.39 10.90 18.42
N MET A 179 10.67 9.60 18.40
CA MET A 179 9.86 8.54 19.04
C MET A 179 10.49 7.98 20.33
N ASN A 180 11.55 8.63 20.83
CA ASN A 180 12.38 8.21 21.96
C ASN A 180 12.80 6.72 21.89
N CYS A 181 13.13 6.23 20.68
CA CYS A 181 13.55 4.86 20.44
C CYS A 181 14.95 4.58 21.04
N SER A 182 15.21 3.34 21.41
CA SER A 182 16.53 2.85 21.85
C SER A 182 17.36 2.32 20.68
N ALA A 183 16.70 1.86 19.61
CA ALA A 183 17.34 1.40 18.37
C ALA A 183 16.41 1.50 17.15
N ALA A 184 17.01 1.45 15.97
CA ALA A 184 16.35 1.10 14.71
C ALA A 184 16.69 -0.32 14.27
N TYR A 185 15.68 -1.05 13.79
CA TYR A 185 15.86 -2.28 13.02
C TYR A 185 15.44 -2.04 11.57
N ILE A 186 16.35 -2.13 10.63
CA ILE A 186 16.08 -2.04 9.19
C ILE A 186 15.81 -3.45 8.68
N TYR A 187 14.54 -3.78 8.44
CA TYR A 187 14.13 -5.04 7.83
C TYR A 187 14.22 -4.90 6.31
N ILE A 188 15.31 -5.39 5.73
CA ILE A 188 15.59 -5.33 4.28
C ILE A 188 15.18 -6.62 3.58
N ARG A 189 14.69 -6.48 2.35
CA ARG A 189 14.33 -7.60 1.46
C ARG A 189 15.43 -8.66 1.39
N GLY A 190 15.05 -9.93 1.33
CA GLY A 190 16.00 -11.04 1.22
C GLY A 190 16.88 -10.97 -0.03
N GLU A 191 16.26 -10.65 -1.17
CA GLU A 191 16.91 -10.57 -2.48
C GLU A 191 17.89 -9.38 -2.59
N PHE A 192 17.74 -8.36 -1.75
CA PHE A 192 18.55 -7.13 -1.75
C PHE A 192 19.89 -7.30 -1.01
N TYR A 193 20.65 -8.34 -1.35
CA TYR A 193 21.92 -8.67 -0.69
C TYR A 193 23.02 -7.62 -0.94
N HIS A 194 23.06 -7.03 -2.14
CA HIS A 194 24.04 -5.99 -2.47
C HIS A 194 23.74 -4.69 -1.70
N GLU A 195 22.47 -4.29 -1.71
CA GLU A 195 21.93 -3.14 -0.98
C GLU A 195 22.20 -3.29 0.53
N ALA A 196 21.96 -4.49 1.11
CA ALA A 196 22.28 -4.81 2.49
C ALA A 196 23.79 -4.66 2.78
N THR A 197 24.65 -5.08 1.85
CA THR A 197 26.12 -4.99 1.99
C THR A 197 26.62 -3.54 1.88
N VAL A 198 25.96 -2.69 1.09
CA VAL A 198 26.24 -1.24 1.03
C VAL A 198 25.77 -0.55 2.31
N LEU A 199 24.53 -0.80 2.74
CA LEU A 199 23.96 -0.21 3.94
C LEU A 199 24.71 -0.63 5.21
N GLN A 200 25.14 -1.90 5.32
CA GLN A 200 25.92 -2.38 6.45
C GLN A 200 27.28 -1.66 6.57
N ARG A 201 27.90 -1.32 5.44
CA ARG A 201 29.15 -0.56 5.40
C ARG A 201 28.94 0.89 5.83
N ALA A 202 27.89 1.54 5.35
CA ALA A 202 27.51 2.88 5.78
C ALA A 202 27.18 2.93 7.30
N ILE A 203 26.54 1.89 7.84
CA ILE A 203 26.34 1.72 9.29
C ILE A 203 27.69 1.60 10.02
N GLN A 204 28.64 0.80 9.52
CA GLN A 204 29.98 0.68 10.11
C GLN A 204 30.77 2.00 10.07
N GLU A 205 30.66 2.77 8.98
CA GLU A 205 31.21 4.13 8.88
C GLU A 205 30.57 5.07 9.92
N ALA A 206 29.24 5.03 10.08
CA ALA A 206 28.53 5.88 11.03
C ALA A 206 28.83 5.51 12.51
N TYR A 207 29.00 4.22 12.84
CA TYR A 207 29.49 3.80 14.16
C TYR A 207 30.93 4.25 14.41
N LYS A 208 31.82 4.12 13.40
CA LYS A 208 33.24 4.47 13.51
C LYS A 208 33.46 5.96 13.83
N GLU A 209 32.67 6.84 13.20
CA GLU A 209 32.75 8.29 13.43
C GLU A 209 31.82 8.78 14.57
N GLY A 210 31.23 7.87 15.36
CA GLY A 210 30.40 8.21 16.52
C GLY A 210 29.05 8.88 16.20
N LEU A 211 28.56 8.72 14.97
CA LEU A 211 27.29 9.28 14.49
C LEU A 211 26.08 8.48 15.00
N ILE A 212 26.26 7.18 15.24
CA ILE A 212 25.28 6.27 15.86
C ILE A 212 25.95 5.40 16.93
N GLY A 213 25.14 4.68 17.70
CA GLY A 213 25.55 3.89 18.86
C GLY A 213 25.46 4.70 20.15
N LYS A 214 26.39 4.43 21.08
CA LYS A 214 26.46 5.14 22.35
C LYS A 214 26.85 6.62 22.12
N ASN A 215 26.10 7.54 22.73
CA ASN A 215 26.30 8.98 22.60
C ASN A 215 26.30 9.46 21.13
N ALA A 216 25.29 9.05 20.36
CA ALA A 216 25.14 9.32 18.93
C ALA A 216 25.28 10.82 18.60
N CYS A 217 26.14 11.15 17.63
CA CYS A 217 26.53 12.52 17.27
C CYS A 217 27.05 13.36 18.46
N GLY A 218 27.54 12.73 19.54
CA GLY A 218 27.97 13.41 20.76
C GLY A 218 26.84 14.17 21.48
N SER A 219 25.60 13.71 21.39
CA SER A 219 24.38 14.40 21.86
C SER A 219 23.87 14.00 23.25
N GLY A 220 24.44 12.96 23.87
CA GLY A 220 23.94 12.34 25.10
C GLY A 220 22.81 11.33 24.91
N TYR A 221 22.46 11.00 23.66
CA TYR A 221 21.43 10.02 23.30
C TYR A 221 22.08 8.74 22.75
N ASP A 222 21.78 7.60 23.35
CA ASP A 222 22.24 6.28 22.91
C ASP A 222 21.25 5.69 21.90
N PHE A 223 21.70 5.32 20.69
CA PHE A 223 20.83 4.85 19.62
C PHE A 223 21.55 3.92 18.62
N ASP A 224 21.22 2.63 18.63
CA ASP A 224 21.80 1.63 17.73
C ASP A 224 21.02 1.46 16.40
N VAL A 225 21.68 0.96 15.36
CA VAL A 225 21.07 0.63 14.06
C VAL A 225 21.46 -0.78 13.61
N TYR A 226 20.48 -1.67 13.54
CA TYR A 226 20.62 -3.07 13.16
C TYR A 226 20.02 -3.33 11.77
N ILE A 227 20.60 -4.23 10.99
CA ILE A 227 19.97 -4.78 9.78
C ILE A 227 19.43 -6.18 10.09
N HIS A 228 18.18 -6.44 9.70
CA HIS A 228 17.59 -7.77 9.64
C HIS A 228 17.23 -8.07 8.18
N ARG A 229 17.58 -9.26 7.67
CA ARG A 229 17.27 -9.65 6.28
C ARG A 229 16.06 -10.59 6.25
N GLY A 230 15.05 -10.24 5.46
CA GLY A 230 13.95 -11.13 5.10
C GLY A 230 14.40 -12.26 4.15
N MET A 231 13.42 -13.04 3.65
CA MET A 231 13.69 -14.22 2.82
C MET A 231 12.64 -14.41 1.71
N GLY A 232 12.39 -13.37 0.90
CA GLY A 232 11.54 -13.44 -0.29
C GLY A 232 10.06 -13.70 -0.03
N ALA A 233 9.39 -12.78 0.68
CA ALA A 233 7.95 -12.85 0.92
C ALA A 233 7.33 -11.46 1.09
N TYR A 234 6.61 -10.96 0.08
CA TYR A 234 6.00 -9.61 0.04
C TYR A 234 5.07 -9.32 1.23
N VAL A 235 4.41 -10.35 1.76
CA VAL A 235 3.59 -10.22 2.98
C VAL A 235 4.40 -9.80 4.21
N CYS A 236 5.72 -10.00 4.24
CA CYS A 236 6.60 -9.44 5.27
C CYS A 236 6.86 -7.94 5.11
N GLY A 237 6.41 -7.32 4.02
CA GLY A 237 6.31 -5.87 3.86
C GLY A 237 5.10 -5.25 4.60
N GLU A 238 4.17 -6.04 5.16
CA GLU A 238 3.11 -5.52 6.03
C GLU A 238 3.62 -5.26 7.45
N GLU A 239 3.26 -4.12 8.02
CA GLU A 239 3.71 -3.62 9.33
C GLU A 239 3.76 -4.65 10.47
N THR A 240 2.74 -5.47 10.68
CA THR A 240 2.73 -6.47 11.77
C THR A 240 3.34 -7.81 11.37
N SER A 241 3.22 -8.20 10.10
CA SER A 241 3.89 -9.37 9.53
C SER A 241 5.41 -9.23 9.56
N LEU A 242 5.91 -8.03 9.25
CA LEU A 242 7.31 -7.62 9.35
C LEU A 242 7.82 -7.81 10.78
N ILE A 243 7.07 -7.35 11.77
CA ILE A 243 7.39 -7.53 13.20
C ILE A 243 7.46 -9.02 13.57
N GLU A 244 6.48 -9.84 13.19
CA GLU A 244 6.51 -11.29 13.47
C GLU A 244 7.70 -11.98 12.78
N SER A 245 8.04 -11.59 11.54
CA SER A 245 9.22 -12.09 10.82
C SER A 245 10.53 -11.73 11.53
N LEU A 246 10.66 -10.49 12.02
CA LEU A 246 11.83 -10.00 12.77
C LEU A 246 11.97 -10.69 14.13
N GLU A 247 10.85 -11.09 14.74
CA GLU A 247 10.81 -11.95 15.95
C GLU A 247 11.15 -13.43 15.67
N GLY A 248 11.54 -13.79 14.45
CA GLY A 248 11.92 -15.16 14.06
C GLY A 248 10.73 -16.11 13.87
N LYS A 249 9.52 -15.59 13.73
CA LYS A 249 8.29 -16.35 13.46
C LYS A 249 7.94 -16.30 11.97
N PRO A 250 6.99 -17.11 11.49
CA PRO A 250 6.45 -16.94 10.13
C PRO A 250 5.82 -15.56 9.97
N GLY A 251 6.12 -14.86 8.87
CA GLY A 251 5.51 -13.58 8.50
C GLY A 251 4.00 -13.68 8.28
N LYS A 252 3.24 -13.53 9.37
CA LYS A 252 1.78 -13.63 9.44
C LYS A 252 1.26 -12.43 10.26
N PRO A 253 0.52 -11.49 9.65
CA PRO A 253 0.01 -10.30 10.32
C PRO A 253 -0.66 -10.55 11.69
N ARG A 254 -0.46 -9.60 12.61
CA ARG A 254 -1.21 -9.55 13.87
C ARG A 254 -2.56 -8.87 13.61
N LEU A 255 -3.61 -9.33 14.28
CA LEU A 255 -4.87 -8.58 14.32
C LEU A 255 -4.65 -7.27 15.08
N LYS A 256 -5.22 -6.18 14.57
CA LYS A 256 -5.18 -4.84 15.17
C LYS A 256 -6.59 -4.55 15.73
N PRO A 257 -6.77 -4.15 17.00
CA PRO A 257 -5.77 -3.97 18.06
C PRO A 257 -5.22 -5.29 18.63
N PRO A 258 -4.05 -5.28 19.32
CA PRO A 258 -3.24 -4.11 19.68
C PRO A 258 -2.47 -3.52 18.48
N PHE A 259 -2.21 -2.21 18.53
CA PHE A 259 -1.38 -1.54 17.54
C PHE A 259 0.11 -1.63 17.93
N PRO A 260 1.05 -1.65 16.95
CA PRO A 260 2.49 -1.73 17.22
C PRO A 260 3.02 -0.65 18.18
N ALA A 261 2.46 0.56 18.16
CA ALA A 261 2.85 1.65 19.05
C ALA A 261 2.62 1.35 20.55
N ALA A 262 1.82 0.33 20.88
CA ALA A 262 1.66 -0.21 22.23
C ALA A 262 2.32 -1.59 22.41
N VAL A 263 2.12 -2.51 21.44
CA VAL A 263 2.67 -3.88 21.47
C VAL A 263 3.19 -4.27 20.09
N GLY A 264 4.39 -3.79 19.78
CA GLY A 264 5.13 -4.04 18.56
C GLY A 264 6.22 -5.11 18.75
N LEU A 265 7.44 -4.79 18.31
CA LEU A 265 8.58 -5.69 18.27
C LEU A 265 9.00 -6.12 19.68
N PHE A 266 9.14 -7.43 19.89
CA PHE A 266 9.42 -8.08 21.16
C PHE A 266 8.42 -7.71 22.28
N GLY A 267 7.18 -7.37 21.92
CA GLY A 267 6.16 -6.89 22.86
C GLY A 267 6.42 -5.49 23.44
N CYS A 268 7.35 -4.74 22.84
CA CYS A 268 7.69 -3.36 23.18
C CYS A 268 6.99 -2.36 22.25
N PRO A 269 6.85 -1.07 22.63
CA PRO A 269 6.34 -0.04 21.73
C PRO A 269 7.19 0.04 20.45
N SER A 270 6.56 0.03 19.28
CA SER A 270 7.28 0.15 18.00
C SER A 270 6.48 0.85 16.91
N THR A 271 7.18 1.56 16.02
CA THR A 271 6.58 2.12 14.81
C THR A 271 7.29 1.61 13.58
N VAL A 272 6.52 1.03 12.65
CA VAL A 272 7.01 0.69 11.31
C VAL A 272 6.90 1.89 10.39
N ALA A 273 7.99 2.26 9.71
CA ALA A 273 8.02 3.35 8.74
C ALA A 273 8.82 2.96 7.48
N ASN A 274 8.37 3.39 6.31
CA ASN A 274 9.02 3.10 5.03
C ASN A 274 10.36 3.83 4.89
N VAL A 275 11.37 3.22 4.26
CA VAL A 275 12.69 3.82 3.95
C VAL A 275 12.57 5.27 3.47
N GLU A 276 11.83 5.55 2.39
CA GLU A 276 11.59 6.92 1.89
C GLU A 276 11.04 7.89 2.97
N THR A 277 10.10 7.46 3.83
CA THR A 277 9.54 8.31 4.91
C THR A 277 10.56 8.60 6.02
N VAL A 278 11.46 7.65 6.30
CA VAL A 278 12.52 7.82 7.31
C VAL A 278 13.64 8.71 6.76
N ALA A 279 14.07 8.47 5.52
CA ALA A 279 15.18 9.17 4.89
C ALA A 279 14.90 10.64 4.52
N VAL A 280 13.64 11.04 4.26
CA VAL A 280 13.33 12.48 4.05
C VAL A 280 13.36 13.31 5.34
N ALA A 281 13.21 12.68 6.51
CA ALA A 281 12.99 13.39 7.76
C ALA A 281 14.14 14.33 8.20
N PRO A 282 15.44 13.96 8.11
CA PRO A 282 16.54 14.88 8.42
C PRO A 282 16.53 16.12 7.54
N THR A 283 16.26 15.96 6.24
CA THR A 283 16.22 17.08 5.29
C THR A 283 15.01 17.99 5.54
N ILE A 284 13.85 17.44 5.92
CA ILE A 284 12.69 18.23 6.35
C ILE A 284 13.03 19.09 7.58
N VAL A 285 13.62 18.51 8.63
CA VAL A 285 13.95 19.28 9.85
C VAL A 285 15.19 20.20 9.69
N ARG A 286 16.03 19.96 8.68
CA ARG A 286 17.10 20.89 8.24
C ARG A 286 16.56 22.10 7.49
N ARG A 287 15.66 21.88 6.51
CA ARG A 287 15.14 22.93 5.60
C ARG A 287 13.88 23.63 6.13
N GLY A 288 13.25 23.06 7.15
CA GLY A 288 12.04 23.56 7.80
C GLY A 288 10.76 22.95 7.21
N ALA A 289 9.78 22.72 8.08
CA ALA A 289 8.48 22.16 7.70
C ALA A 289 7.77 22.92 6.57
N SER A 290 7.88 24.26 6.55
CA SER A 290 7.24 25.13 5.56
C SER A 290 7.77 24.96 4.14
N TRP A 291 9.06 24.63 3.98
CA TRP A 291 9.64 24.34 2.66
C TRP A 291 9.03 23.05 2.07
N PHE A 292 8.99 21.96 2.85
CA PHE A 292 8.41 20.70 2.38
C PHE A 292 6.89 20.83 2.12
N ASN A 293 6.19 21.64 2.92
CA ASN A 293 4.77 21.94 2.77
C ASN A 293 4.45 23.01 1.69
N SER A 294 5.46 23.52 0.96
CA SER A 294 5.24 24.37 -0.22
C SER A 294 5.07 23.58 -1.54
N PHE A 295 5.35 22.28 -1.51
CA PHE A 295 5.23 21.37 -2.66
C PHE A 295 3.94 20.57 -2.63
N GLY A 296 3.33 20.38 -3.79
CA GLY A 296 2.09 19.62 -3.99
C GLY A 296 0.83 20.35 -3.50
N ARG A 297 -0.32 19.68 -3.61
CA ARG A 297 -1.60 20.21 -3.08
C ARG A 297 -1.66 20.11 -1.55
N GLU A 298 -2.58 20.88 -0.97
CA GLU A 298 -2.93 20.75 0.46
C GLU A 298 -3.23 19.28 0.81
N ARG A 299 -2.84 18.87 2.03
CA ARG A 299 -2.87 17.48 2.52
C ARG A 299 -2.05 16.48 1.69
N ASN A 300 -1.32 16.90 0.66
CA ASN A 300 -0.60 16.05 -0.28
C ASN A 300 0.86 16.52 -0.43
N ALA A 301 1.41 17.06 0.66
CA ALA A 301 2.66 17.81 0.68
C ALA A 301 3.92 17.02 0.30
N GLY A 302 4.88 17.75 -0.28
CA GLY A 302 6.28 17.37 -0.41
C GLY A 302 6.70 16.81 -1.77
N THR A 303 7.86 16.17 -1.78
CA THR A 303 8.39 15.43 -2.93
C THR A 303 8.06 13.93 -2.84
N LYS A 304 8.16 13.20 -3.95
CA LYS A 304 7.92 11.75 -4.00
C LYS A 304 8.87 11.09 -4.99
N LEU A 305 9.41 9.93 -4.62
CA LEU A 305 10.07 9.03 -5.56
C LEU A 305 9.02 8.28 -6.39
N PHE A 306 8.96 8.56 -7.69
CA PHE A 306 8.14 7.86 -8.68
C PHE A 306 8.96 6.79 -9.38
N CYS A 307 8.42 5.57 -9.50
CA CYS A 307 9.05 4.47 -10.26
C CYS A 307 8.26 4.27 -11.57
N ILE A 308 8.74 4.79 -12.70
CA ILE A 308 8.04 4.72 -13.98
C ILE A 308 8.52 3.50 -14.76
N SER A 309 7.58 2.60 -15.08
CA SER A 309 7.85 1.25 -15.57
C SER A 309 6.82 0.80 -16.61
N GLY A 310 7.06 -0.33 -17.28
CA GLY A 310 6.20 -0.84 -18.34
C GLY A 310 6.49 -0.22 -19.70
N HIS A 311 5.46 0.08 -20.48
CA HIS A 311 5.56 0.49 -21.90
C HIS A 311 5.82 2.01 -22.07
N VAL A 312 6.87 2.51 -21.42
CA VAL A 312 7.47 3.85 -21.67
C VAL A 312 8.78 3.73 -22.44
N ASN A 313 9.25 4.84 -23.03
CA ASN A 313 10.48 4.84 -23.82
C ASN A 313 11.74 4.71 -22.94
N ASN A 314 11.76 5.35 -21.75
CA ASN A 314 12.86 5.29 -20.80
C ASN A 314 12.34 5.00 -19.38
N PRO A 315 12.19 3.72 -18.96
CA PRO A 315 11.83 3.37 -17.60
C PRO A 315 12.84 3.91 -16.58
N CYS A 316 12.38 4.60 -15.54
CA CYS A 316 13.25 5.35 -14.62
C CYS A 316 12.64 5.47 -13.21
N THR A 317 13.49 5.76 -12.22
CA THR A 317 13.06 6.20 -10.88
C THR A 317 13.51 7.63 -10.66
N VAL A 318 12.59 8.53 -10.33
CA VAL A 318 12.84 9.97 -10.21
C VAL A 318 12.17 10.54 -8.97
N GLU A 319 12.84 11.45 -8.25
CA GLU A 319 12.19 12.29 -7.25
C GLU A 319 11.60 13.52 -7.95
N GLU A 320 10.30 13.74 -7.82
CA GLU A 320 9.61 14.89 -8.40
C GLU A 320 8.55 15.42 -7.41
N GLU A 321 7.90 16.54 -7.73
CA GLU A 321 6.88 17.14 -6.86
C GLU A 321 5.64 16.24 -6.72
N MET A 322 5.05 16.17 -5.52
CA MET A 322 3.69 15.64 -5.37
C MET A 322 2.69 16.45 -6.21
N SER A 323 1.58 15.81 -6.59
CA SER A 323 0.50 16.40 -7.39
C SER A 323 0.86 16.80 -8.83
N ILE A 324 2.07 16.52 -9.33
CA ILE A 324 2.40 16.59 -10.77
C ILE A 324 1.37 15.81 -11.61
N SER A 325 1.09 16.24 -12.84
CA SER A 325 0.20 15.46 -13.71
C SER A 325 0.86 14.14 -14.14
N LEU A 326 0.05 13.08 -14.27
CA LEU A 326 0.53 11.77 -14.73
C LEU A 326 1.09 11.81 -16.14
N GLN A 327 0.51 12.65 -17.01
CA GLN A 327 1.01 12.87 -18.37
C GLN A 327 2.38 13.57 -18.36
N GLU A 328 2.53 14.71 -17.67
CA GLU A 328 3.83 15.40 -17.58
C GLU A 328 4.90 14.48 -17.00
N LEU A 329 4.60 13.76 -15.91
CA LEU A 329 5.53 12.83 -15.27
C LEU A 329 6.08 11.78 -16.28
N ILE A 330 5.19 11.17 -17.08
CA ILE A 330 5.59 10.17 -18.07
C ILE A 330 6.31 10.80 -19.28
N GLU A 331 5.79 11.89 -19.84
CA GLU A 331 6.36 12.52 -21.04
C GLU A 331 7.74 13.14 -20.78
N LYS A 332 7.89 13.86 -19.67
CA LYS A 332 9.09 14.61 -19.30
C LYS A 332 10.21 13.73 -18.74
N HIS A 333 9.89 12.78 -17.85
CA HIS A 333 10.91 12.02 -17.12
C HIS A 333 11.15 10.61 -17.68
N ALA A 334 10.14 9.97 -18.29
CA ALA A 334 10.29 8.68 -18.97
C ALA A 334 10.34 8.78 -20.51
N GLY A 335 10.37 9.99 -21.06
CA GLY A 335 10.38 10.24 -22.51
C GLY A 335 9.10 9.79 -23.23
N GLY A 336 7.97 9.71 -22.51
CA GLY A 336 6.67 9.36 -23.06
C GLY A 336 6.37 7.86 -23.12
N VAL A 337 5.10 7.57 -23.43
CA VAL A 337 4.61 6.22 -23.70
C VAL A 337 5.22 5.70 -25.02
N ARG A 338 5.49 4.39 -25.10
CA ARG A 338 5.98 3.75 -26.31
C ARG A 338 4.98 3.95 -27.46
N GLY A 339 5.40 4.65 -28.52
CA GLY A 339 4.52 5.02 -29.64
C GLY A 339 3.67 6.29 -29.41
N GLY A 340 3.99 7.09 -28.39
CA GLY A 340 3.29 8.35 -28.08
C GLY A 340 2.10 8.17 -27.14
N TRP A 341 1.63 9.29 -26.56
CA TRP A 341 0.56 9.29 -25.55
C TRP A 341 -0.75 8.67 -26.04
N ASP A 342 -1.11 8.84 -27.31
CA ASP A 342 -2.27 8.18 -27.90
C ASP A 342 -2.12 6.66 -28.10
N ASN A 343 -0.94 6.09 -27.91
CA ASN A 343 -0.78 4.63 -27.82
C ASN A 343 -1.04 4.10 -26.41
N LEU A 344 -1.29 4.94 -25.41
CA LEU A 344 -1.64 4.52 -24.06
C LEU A 344 -2.98 3.77 -24.04
N LYS A 345 -3.04 2.67 -23.29
CA LYS A 345 -4.28 1.94 -22.96
C LYS A 345 -4.67 2.17 -21.51
N ALA A 346 -3.70 2.00 -20.60
CA ALA A 346 -3.93 2.09 -19.16
C ALA A 346 -2.65 2.37 -18.35
N VAL A 347 -2.82 2.78 -17.10
CA VAL A 347 -1.75 2.90 -16.11
C VAL A 347 -2.22 2.30 -14.78
N ILE A 348 -1.36 1.54 -14.10
CA ILE A 348 -1.51 1.29 -12.65
C ILE A 348 -0.64 2.33 -11.93
N PRO A 349 -1.21 3.29 -11.18
CA PRO A 349 -0.50 4.52 -10.79
C PRO A 349 0.37 4.38 -9.54
N GLY A 350 0.11 3.40 -8.67
CA GLY A 350 0.67 3.36 -7.32
C GLY A 350 1.26 2.03 -6.85
N GLY A 351 1.75 1.21 -7.77
CA GLY A 351 2.11 -0.19 -7.54
C GLY A 351 0.94 -1.12 -7.84
N SER A 352 1.25 -2.38 -8.08
CA SER A 352 0.29 -3.43 -8.47
C SER A 352 -0.95 -3.57 -7.60
N SER A 353 -0.91 -3.10 -6.36
CA SER A 353 -2.02 -3.09 -5.39
C SER A 353 -3.11 -2.07 -5.71
N THR A 354 -2.84 -1.11 -6.60
CA THR A 354 -3.76 -0.01 -6.91
C THR A 354 -4.65 -0.32 -8.13
N PRO A 355 -5.92 0.11 -8.13
CA PRO A 355 -6.80 -0.03 -9.30
C PRO A 355 -6.21 0.60 -10.56
N ILE A 356 -6.23 -0.15 -11.65
CA ILE A 356 -5.86 0.32 -12.99
C ILE A 356 -6.74 1.49 -13.44
N LEU A 357 -6.15 2.48 -14.12
CA LEU A 357 -6.82 3.64 -14.73
C LEU A 357 -6.75 3.54 -16.27
N PRO A 358 -7.85 3.81 -17.00
CA PRO A 358 -7.85 3.88 -18.47
C PRO A 358 -7.34 5.25 -18.96
N LYS A 359 -6.89 5.34 -20.24
CA LYS A 359 -6.33 6.58 -20.82
C LYS A 359 -7.13 7.85 -20.48
N GLY A 360 -8.46 7.83 -20.69
CA GLY A 360 -9.33 8.99 -20.47
C GLY A 360 -9.44 9.48 -19.02
N THR A 361 -8.95 8.71 -18.03
CA THR A 361 -8.72 9.19 -16.67
C THR A 361 -7.28 9.66 -16.48
N CYS A 362 -6.30 8.97 -17.08
CA CYS A 362 -4.90 9.38 -17.06
C CYS A 362 -4.66 10.77 -17.68
N ASP A 363 -5.43 11.15 -18.71
CA ASP A 363 -5.36 12.44 -19.42
C ASP A 363 -5.53 13.67 -18.50
N THR A 364 -6.14 13.53 -17.31
CA THR A 364 -6.30 14.63 -16.33
C THR A 364 -5.82 14.28 -14.90
N GLN A 365 -5.19 13.11 -14.73
CA GLN A 365 -4.85 12.60 -13.40
C GLN A 365 -3.68 13.36 -12.76
N LEU A 366 -3.86 13.83 -11.52
CA LEU A 366 -2.75 14.30 -10.67
C LEU A 366 -2.19 13.16 -9.82
N MET A 367 -0.87 13.15 -9.64
CA MET A 367 -0.12 12.14 -8.90
C MET A 367 -0.01 12.51 -7.42
N ASP A 368 -1.14 12.43 -6.71
CA ASP A 368 -1.18 12.48 -5.25
C ASP A 368 -2.21 11.51 -4.64
N PHE A 369 -2.19 11.37 -3.31
CA PHE A 369 -3.00 10.37 -2.60
C PHE A 369 -4.50 10.62 -2.76
N ASP A 370 -4.92 11.88 -2.73
CA ASP A 370 -6.34 12.22 -2.66
C ASP A 370 -6.94 12.26 -4.08
N ALA A 371 -6.25 12.84 -5.07
CA ALA A 371 -6.69 12.84 -6.47
C ALA A 371 -6.78 11.44 -7.08
N LEU A 372 -5.87 10.53 -6.71
CA LEU A 372 -5.95 9.13 -7.17
C LEU A 372 -7.07 8.36 -6.46
N LYS A 373 -7.35 8.68 -5.18
CA LYS A 373 -8.48 8.12 -4.45
C LYS A 373 -9.82 8.57 -5.05
N ASP A 374 -9.95 9.83 -5.42
CA ASP A 374 -11.17 10.39 -6.03
C ASP A 374 -11.47 9.74 -7.40
N SER A 375 -10.43 9.41 -8.18
CA SER A 375 -10.48 8.56 -9.39
C SER A 375 -10.69 7.05 -9.10
N GLN A 376 -11.07 6.68 -7.88
CA GLN A 376 -11.26 5.29 -7.43
C GLN A 376 -10.03 4.38 -7.62
N SER A 377 -8.84 4.94 -7.45
CA SER A 377 -7.55 4.25 -7.40
C SER A 377 -6.77 4.68 -6.13
N GLY A 378 -5.44 4.73 -6.16
CA GLY A 378 -4.62 5.25 -5.06
C GLY A 378 -3.17 5.51 -5.49
N LEU A 379 -2.46 6.37 -4.74
CA LEU A 379 -1.03 6.64 -4.98
C LEU A 379 -0.12 5.49 -4.57
N GLY A 380 -0.51 4.68 -3.57
CA GLY A 380 0.26 3.53 -3.09
C GLY A 380 1.74 3.87 -2.84
N THR A 381 2.66 3.17 -3.51
CA THR A 381 4.11 3.44 -3.44
C THR A 381 4.59 4.51 -4.44
N ALA A 382 3.71 5.00 -5.30
CA ALA A 382 3.97 5.78 -6.52
C ALA A 382 4.80 5.04 -7.59
N ALA A 383 4.62 3.72 -7.69
CA ALA A 383 5.08 2.92 -8.81
C ALA A 383 4.09 2.98 -9.99
N VAL A 384 4.47 3.68 -11.04
CA VAL A 384 3.68 3.91 -12.24
C VAL A 384 3.97 2.81 -13.25
N ILE A 385 3.03 1.88 -13.45
CA ILE A 385 3.14 0.78 -14.42
C ILE A 385 2.29 1.12 -15.65
N VAL A 386 2.96 1.51 -16.74
CA VAL A 386 2.33 1.98 -17.98
C VAL A 386 2.08 0.82 -18.94
N MET A 387 0.88 0.78 -19.54
CA MET A 387 0.47 -0.23 -20.51
C MET A 387 -0.07 0.42 -21.78
N ASP A 388 0.64 0.21 -22.90
CA ASP A 388 0.21 0.65 -24.23
C ASP A 388 -0.86 -0.28 -24.84
N LYS A 389 -1.41 0.09 -26.00
CA LYS A 389 -2.47 -0.66 -26.70
C LYS A 389 -2.07 -2.05 -27.19
N SER A 390 -0.77 -2.41 -27.19
CA SER A 390 -0.33 -3.78 -27.47
C SER A 390 -0.59 -4.76 -26.31
N THR A 391 -0.97 -4.25 -25.13
CA THR A 391 -1.09 -5.03 -23.90
C THR A 391 -2.44 -5.76 -23.80
N ASP A 392 -2.40 -7.08 -23.65
CA ASP A 392 -3.50 -7.87 -23.06
C ASP A 392 -3.58 -7.53 -21.56
N VAL A 393 -4.47 -6.59 -21.23
CA VAL A 393 -4.59 -6.04 -19.87
C VAL A 393 -5.19 -7.07 -18.91
N VAL A 394 -6.06 -7.95 -19.41
CA VAL A 394 -6.66 -9.04 -18.64
C VAL A 394 -5.58 -10.06 -18.25
N ARG A 395 -4.63 -10.37 -19.14
CA ARG A 395 -3.45 -11.20 -18.84
C ARG A 395 -2.46 -10.52 -17.89
N ALA A 396 -2.26 -9.20 -18.02
CA ALA A 396 -1.44 -8.45 -17.07
C ALA A 396 -2.01 -8.55 -15.63
N ILE A 397 -3.32 -8.34 -15.46
CA ILE A 397 -3.99 -8.48 -14.16
C ILE A 397 -4.09 -9.96 -13.72
N SER A 398 -4.23 -10.92 -14.64
CA SER A 398 -4.12 -12.37 -14.34
C SER A 398 -2.78 -12.72 -13.70
N ARG A 399 -1.69 -12.13 -14.21
CA ARG A 399 -0.35 -12.29 -13.62
C ARG A 399 -0.22 -11.64 -12.24
N LEU A 400 -0.94 -10.54 -11.96
CA LEU A 400 -1.02 -9.94 -10.62
C LEU A 400 -1.83 -10.81 -9.64
N ALA A 401 -2.98 -11.35 -10.05
CA ALA A 401 -3.73 -12.32 -9.22
C ALA A 401 -2.86 -13.54 -8.85
N SER A 402 -2.09 -14.05 -9.81
CA SER A 402 -1.11 -15.12 -9.60
C SER A 402 0.03 -14.73 -8.64
N PHE A 403 0.45 -13.45 -8.63
CA PHE A 403 1.41 -12.91 -7.66
C PHE A 403 0.82 -12.88 -6.25
N TYR A 404 -0.35 -12.27 -6.06
CA TYR A 404 -0.96 -12.15 -4.74
C TYR A 404 -1.35 -13.48 -4.10
N LYS A 405 -1.73 -14.47 -4.92
CA LYS A 405 -1.92 -15.84 -4.47
C LYS A 405 -0.61 -16.48 -3.99
N HIS A 406 0.51 -16.24 -4.69
CA HIS A 406 1.83 -16.76 -4.30
C HIS A 406 2.32 -16.11 -2.99
N GLU A 407 2.17 -14.79 -2.88
CA GLU A 407 2.65 -13.99 -1.75
C GLU A 407 1.70 -13.96 -0.54
N SER A 408 0.59 -14.69 -0.56
CA SER A 408 -0.32 -14.76 0.58
C SER A 408 0.22 -15.67 1.68
N CYS A 409 0.36 -15.15 2.91
CA CYS A 409 0.74 -15.95 4.09
C CYS A 409 -0.29 -17.04 4.48
N GLY A 410 -1.45 -17.09 3.82
CA GLY A 410 -2.49 -18.10 4.04
C GLY A 410 -3.22 -18.03 5.39
N GLN A 411 -2.99 -17.01 6.21
CA GLN A 411 -3.50 -16.94 7.59
C GLN A 411 -5.03 -16.81 7.64
N CYS A 412 -5.61 -15.77 7.03
CA CYS A 412 -7.06 -15.56 7.02
C CYS A 412 -7.74 -16.21 5.81
N THR A 413 -8.88 -16.87 6.04
CA THR A 413 -9.60 -17.65 5.03
C THR A 413 -10.05 -16.82 3.82
N PRO A 414 -10.59 -15.59 3.94
CA PRO A 414 -10.96 -14.78 2.77
C PRO A 414 -9.76 -14.50 1.85
N CYS A 415 -8.58 -14.22 2.41
CA CYS A 415 -7.38 -14.04 1.60
C CYS A 415 -6.88 -15.36 0.99
N ARG A 416 -6.75 -16.42 1.81
CA ARG A 416 -6.16 -17.70 1.39
C ARG A 416 -6.96 -18.38 0.28
N GLU A 417 -8.27 -18.50 0.45
CA GLU A 417 -9.13 -19.16 -0.56
C GLU A 417 -9.55 -18.18 -1.65
N GLY A 418 -9.80 -16.90 -1.31
CA GLY A 418 -10.21 -15.89 -2.27
C GLY A 418 -9.14 -15.61 -3.33
N SER A 419 -7.87 -15.44 -2.95
CA SER A 419 -6.78 -15.18 -3.92
C SER A 419 -6.57 -16.35 -4.89
N LYS A 420 -6.69 -17.59 -4.40
CA LYS A 420 -6.67 -18.81 -5.20
C LYS A 420 -7.88 -18.91 -6.13
N TRP A 421 -9.07 -18.52 -5.67
CA TRP A 421 -10.28 -18.57 -6.49
C TRP A 421 -10.29 -17.46 -7.55
N THR A 422 -9.85 -16.24 -7.23
CA THR A 422 -9.67 -15.16 -8.21
C THR A 422 -8.58 -15.47 -9.23
N GLU A 423 -7.45 -16.05 -8.83
CA GLU A 423 -6.43 -16.61 -9.74
C GLU A 423 -7.07 -17.57 -10.76
N GLN A 424 -7.87 -18.54 -10.29
CA GLN A 424 -8.54 -19.51 -11.16
C GLN A 424 -9.59 -18.89 -12.09
N ILE A 425 -10.34 -17.88 -11.63
CA ILE A 425 -11.28 -17.12 -12.46
C ILE A 425 -10.51 -16.34 -13.55
N MET A 426 -9.42 -15.66 -13.18
CA MET A 426 -8.58 -14.90 -14.11
C MET A 426 -7.91 -15.79 -15.16
N GLN A 427 -7.44 -16.99 -14.79
CA GLN A 427 -6.90 -17.96 -15.75
C GLN A 427 -7.96 -18.47 -16.75
N ARG A 428 -9.25 -18.47 -16.39
CA ARG A 428 -10.34 -18.71 -17.36
C ARG A 428 -10.56 -17.50 -18.26
N PHE A 429 -10.61 -16.28 -17.71
CA PHE A 429 -10.70 -15.06 -18.51
C PHE A 429 -9.52 -14.84 -19.47
N GLU A 430 -8.31 -15.27 -19.09
CA GLU A 430 -7.12 -15.23 -19.96
C GLU A 430 -7.30 -16.11 -21.22
N ARG A 431 -8.07 -17.19 -21.12
CA ARG A 431 -8.36 -18.14 -22.21
C ARG A 431 -9.71 -17.91 -22.90
N GLY A 432 -10.53 -16.99 -22.40
CA GLY A 432 -11.94 -16.84 -22.78
C GLY A 432 -12.86 -17.98 -22.28
N GLN A 433 -12.37 -18.85 -21.40
CA GLN A 433 -13.06 -20.03 -20.87
C GLN A 433 -13.98 -19.71 -19.67
N ALA A 434 -14.35 -18.45 -19.46
CA ALA A 434 -15.31 -18.04 -18.44
C ALA A 434 -16.69 -17.80 -19.07
N ARG A 435 -17.76 -17.83 -18.28
CA ARG A 435 -19.07 -17.27 -18.67
C ARG A 435 -19.14 -15.78 -18.32
N GLU A 436 -19.95 -14.98 -19.02
CA GLU A 436 -20.10 -13.53 -18.71
C GLU A 436 -20.54 -13.28 -17.26
N ARG A 437 -21.39 -14.15 -16.68
CA ARG A 437 -21.78 -14.11 -15.25
C ARG A 437 -20.60 -14.17 -14.27
N GLU A 438 -19.45 -14.70 -14.69
CA GLU A 438 -18.26 -14.82 -13.82
C GLU A 438 -17.57 -13.46 -13.63
N ILE A 439 -17.91 -12.44 -14.42
CA ILE A 439 -17.43 -11.06 -14.26
C ILE A 439 -18.05 -10.46 -12.99
N ASP A 440 -19.37 -10.61 -12.84
CA ASP A 440 -20.09 -10.14 -11.65
C ASP A 440 -19.76 -11.01 -10.42
N MET A 441 -19.57 -12.32 -10.58
CA MET A 441 -19.08 -13.21 -9.52
C MET A 441 -17.67 -12.84 -9.03
N LEU A 442 -16.76 -12.42 -9.93
CA LEU A 442 -15.44 -11.90 -9.57
C LEU A 442 -15.55 -10.57 -8.82
N GLN A 443 -16.47 -9.70 -9.25
CA GLN A 443 -16.76 -8.43 -8.59
C GLN A 443 -17.44 -8.60 -7.22
N GLU A 444 -18.19 -9.68 -7.00
CA GLU A 444 -18.73 -10.04 -5.68
C GLU A 444 -17.63 -10.62 -4.78
N LEU A 445 -16.88 -11.63 -5.25
CA LEU A 445 -15.82 -12.30 -4.50
C LEU A 445 -14.76 -11.30 -4.00
N THR A 446 -14.37 -10.34 -4.82
CA THR A 446 -13.42 -9.28 -4.41
C THR A 446 -13.96 -8.41 -3.27
N LYS A 447 -15.27 -8.18 -3.18
CA LYS A 447 -15.92 -7.47 -2.06
C LYS A 447 -16.14 -8.34 -0.82
N GLN A 448 -16.20 -9.66 -0.97
CA GLN A 448 -16.19 -10.61 0.15
C GLN A 448 -14.78 -10.78 0.77
N VAL A 449 -13.73 -10.34 0.08
CA VAL A 449 -12.35 -10.27 0.58
C VAL A 449 -12.08 -8.94 1.26
N GLU A 450 -12.35 -7.84 0.56
CA GLU A 450 -12.15 -6.46 1.03
C GLU A 450 -12.85 -6.21 2.38
N GLY A 451 -12.13 -5.65 3.35
CA GLY A 451 -12.62 -5.42 4.72
C GLY A 451 -12.78 -6.67 5.59
N HIS A 452 -12.58 -7.87 5.06
CA HIS A 452 -12.73 -9.15 5.76
C HIS A 452 -11.40 -9.88 6.01
N THR A 453 -10.27 -9.24 5.67
CA THR A 453 -8.91 -9.76 5.85
C THR A 453 -8.20 -9.15 7.06
N ILE A 454 -7.25 -9.88 7.65
CA ILE A 454 -6.47 -9.40 8.83
C ILE A 454 -5.58 -8.20 8.45
N CYS A 455 -5.18 -8.10 7.18
CA CYS A 455 -4.32 -7.03 6.68
C CYS A 455 -4.69 -6.63 5.25
N ALA A 456 -4.12 -5.49 4.82
CA ALA A 456 -4.33 -4.84 3.52
C ALA A 456 -3.96 -5.65 2.27
N LEU A 457 -3.42 -6.87 2.42
CA LEU A 457 -3.11 -7.74 1.27
C LEU A 457 -4.39 -8.24 0.58
N GLY A 458 -5.52 -8.34 1.30
CA GLY A 458 -6.83 -8.67 0.72
C GLY A 458 -7.30 -7.60 -0.27
N GLU A 459 -7.30 -6.35 0.20
CA GLU A 459 -7.53 -5.14 -0.58
C GLU A 459 -6.58 -5.06 -1.78
N ALA A 460 -5.27 -5.26 -1.55
CA ALA A 460 -4.25 -5.18 -2.59
C ALA A 460 -4.45 -6.18 -3.75
N PHE A 461 -5.02 -7.37 -3.51
CA PHE A 461 -5.36 -8.29 -4.61
C PHE A 461 -6.77 -8.10 -5.16
N ALA A 462 -7.71 -7.57 -4.37
CA ALA A 462 -9.06 -7.28 -4.80
C ALA A 462 -9.09 -6.08 -5.76
N TRP A 463 -8.46 -4.97 -5.39
CA TRP A 463 -8.50 -3.69 -6.10
C TRP A 463 -8.07 -3.72 -7.58
N PRO A 464 -7.03 -4.47 -8.00
CA PRO A 464 -6.65 -4.57 -9.42
C PRO A 464 -7.70 -5.32 -10.25
N LEU A 465 -8.36 -6.32 -9.66
CA LEU A 465 -9.46 -7.07 -10.28
C LEU A 465 -10.72 -6.21 -10.39
N GLN A 466 -11.06 -5.45 -9.34
CA GLN A 466 -12.15 -4.48 -9.36
C GLN A 466 -11.92 -3.39 -10.42
N GLY A 467 -10.69 -2.86 -10.51
CA GLY A 467 -10.32 -1.89 -11.54
C GLY A 467 -10.43 -2.47 -12.97
N LEU A 468 -10.00 -3.71 -13.18
CA LEU A 468 -10.16 -4.41 -14.45
C LEU A 468 -11.63 -4.56 -14.83
N VAL A 469 -12.48 -5.04 -13.91
CA VAL A 469 -13.92 -5.17 -14.18
C VAL A 469 -14.56 -3.80 -14.45
N ARG A 470 -14.25 -2.78 -13.65
CA ARG A 470 -14.83 -1.43 -13.79
C ARG A 470 -14.48 -0.76 -15.12
N HIS A 471 -13.24 -0.90 -15.61
CA HIS A 471 -12.76 -0.17 -16.78
C HIS A 471 -12.62 -1.00 -18.06
N PHE A 472 -12.50 -2.34 -17.94
CA PHE A 472 -12.22 -3.25 -19.06
C PHE A 472 -13.21 -4.44 -19.15
N ARG A 473 -14.39 -4.36 -18.50
CA ARG A 473 -15.50 -5.31 -18.71
C ARG A 473 -15.82 -5.58 -20.19
N PRO A 474 -15.87 -4.59 -21.11
CA PRO A 474 -16.08 -4.87 -22.53
C PRO A 474 -15.00 -5.77 -23.16
N GLU A 475 -13.75 -5.73 -22.67
CA GLU A 475 -12.65 -6.58 -23.15
C GLU A 475 -12.75 -8.01 -22.57
N LEU A 476 -13.19 -8.14 -21.30
CA LEU A 476 -13.52 -9.43 -20.68
C LEU A 476 -14.66 -10.13 -21.44
N GLU A 477 -15.77 -9.43 -21.64
CA GLU A 477 -16.93 -9.95 -22.35
C GLU A 477 -16.64 -10.26 -23.82
N ALA A 478 -15.90 -9.39 -24.52
CA ALA A 478 -15.47 -9.64 -25.89
C ALA A 478 -14.67 -10.95 -25.99
N ARG A 479 -13.72 -11.22 -25.08
CA ARG A 479 -12.96 -12.48 -25.09
C ARG A 479 -13.81 -13.72 -24.78
N VAL A 480 -14.86 -13.60 -23.95
CA VAL A 480 -15.82 -14.69 -23.73
C VAL A 480 -16.62 -14.99 -25.01
N ARG A 481 -17.14 -13.95 -25.69
CA ARG A 481 -17.89 -14.08 -26.95
C ARG A 481 -17.02 -14.62 -28.09
N ASP A 482 -15.77 -14.15 -28.20
CA ASP A 482 -14.76 -14.64 -29.15
C ASP A 482 -14.48 -16.14 -28.96
N TYR A 483 -14.32 -16.59 -27.71
CA TYR A 483 -14.14 -18.01 -27.41
C TYR A 483 -15.38 -18.82 -27.79
N ALA A 484 -16.57 -18.35 -27.43
CA ALA A 484 -17.82 -19.03 -27.75
C ALA A 484 -18.01 -19.20 -29.27
N GLY A 485 -17.76 -18.15 -30.06
CA GLY A 485 -17.82 -18.19 -31.52
C GLY A 485 -16.81 -19.17 -32.14
N LYS A 486 -15.56 -19.16 -31.66
CA LYS A 486 -14.49 -20.08 -32.13
C LYS A 486 -14.71 -21.54 -31.75
N ASN A 487 -15.45 -21.80 -30.66
CA ASN A 487 -15.65 -23.16 -30.12
C ASN A 487 -17.08 -23.71 -30.33
N GLY A 488 -17.96 -23.00 -31.05
CA GLY A 488 -19.33 -23.45 -31.35
C GLY A 488 -20.31 -23.39 -30.17
N GLY A 489 -20.00 -22.61 -29.12
CA GLY A 489 -20.86 -22.44 -27.94
C GLY A 489 -20.09 -21.97 -26.71
N GLU A 490 -20.81 -21.42 -25.73
CA GLU A 490 -20.24 -20.91 -24.48
C GLU A 490 -19.45 -21.96 -23.68
N ALA A 491 -18.46 -21.48 -22.92
CA ALA A 491 -17.80 -22.30 -21.90
C ALA A 491 -18.78 -22.73 -20.81
N ARG A 492 -18.61 -23.94 -20.29
CA ARG A 492 -19.33 -24.40 -19.10
C ARG A 492 -18.57 -23.98 -17.85
N ALA A 493 -19.28 -23.85 -16.72
CA ALA A 493 -18.66 -23.43 -15.47
C ALA A 493 -17.49 -24.37 -15.09
N GLY A 494 -16.42 -23.79 -14.53
CA GLY A 494 -15.14 -24.47 -14.36
C GLY A 494 -14.22 -24.42 -15.59
N GLY A 495 -14.72 -23.99 -16.76
CA GLY A 495 -13.93 -23.77 -17.98
C GLY A 495 -13.97 -24.90 -19.01
N TRP A 496 -14.90 -25.87 -18.87
CA TRP A 496 -15.07 -26.94 -19.84
C TRP A 496 -15.63 -26.43 -21.18
N SER A 497 -15.35 -27.13 -22.28
CA SER A 497 -15.93 -26.82 -23.60
C SER A 497 -17.45 -27.06 -23.62
N HIS A 498 -18.15 -26.40 -24.55
CA HIS A 498 -19.61 -26.53 -24.69
C HIS A 498 -20.05 -28.01 -24.87
N ASP A 499 -19.22 -28.79 -25.57
CA ASP A 499 -19.41 -30.19 -25.91
C ASP A 499 -18.78 -31.19 -24.91
N ALA A 500 -18.24 -30.73 -23.79
CA ALA A 500 -17.49 -31.57 -22.85
C ALA A 500 -18.25 -32.84 -22.38
N GLN A 501 -19.57 -32.75 -22.17
CA GLN A 501 -20.42 -33.92 -21.89
C GLN A 501 -20.52 -34.89 -23.08
N LYS A 502 -20.59 -34.39 -24.32
CA LYS A 502 -20.59 -35.24 -25.54
C LYS A 502 -19.24 -35.94 -25.73
N LYS A 503 -18.16 -35.33 -25.25
CA LYS A 503 -16.80 -35.90 -25.16
C LYS A 503 -16.60 -36.84 -23.95
N GLY A 504 -17.66 -37.16 -23.21
CA GLY A 504 -17.61 -38.07 -22.06
C GLY A 504 -16.90 -37.52 -20.81
N MET A 505 -16.60 -36.21 -20.75
CA MET A 505 -15.94 -35.62 -19.58
C MET A 505 -16.91 -35.46 -18.42
N LEU A 506 -16.47 -35.88 -17.23
CA LEU A 506 -17.23 -35.78 -15.97
C LEU A 506 -17.29 -34.33 -15.49
N ILE A 507 -18.38 -33.64 -15.83
CA ILE A 507 -18.71 -32.31 -15.29
C ILE A 507 -19.55 -32.50 -14.02
N SER A 508 -19.25 -31.72 -12.97
CA SER A 508 -20.03 -31.72 -11.73
C SER A 508 -21.51 -31.43 -12.00
N PRO A 509 -22.46 -32.19 -11.41
CA PRO A 509 -23.87 -31.81 -11.42
C PRO A 509 -24.08 -30.41 -10.83
N GLY A 510 -24.95 -29.60 -11.46
CA GLY A 510 -25.28 -28.24 -11.01
C GLY A 510 -24.45 -27.09 -11.60
N GLN A 511 -23.83 -27.25 -12.78
CA GLN A 511 -22.91 -26.28 -13.40
C GLN A 511 -23.15 -26.01 -14.90
#